data_AF-A0A7L7T6U0-F1
#
_entry.id   AF-A0A7L7T6U0-F1
#
_cell.length_a   1.000
_cell.length_b   1.000
_cell.length_c   1.000
_cell.angle_alpha   90.00
_cell.angle_beta   90.00
_cell.angle_gamma   90.00
#
_symmetry.space_group_name_H-M   'P 1'
#
loop_
_entity.id
_entity.type
_entity.pdbx_description
1 polymer ?
#
loop_
_entity_poly.entity_id
_entity_poly.type
_entity_poly.pdbx_seq_one_letter_code
_entity_poly.pdbx_strand_id
1 'polypeptide(L)'
;EVRDGLKPVHRRVLYAMFDSGFRPDRSHAKSARSVAETMGNYHPHGDASIYDTLVRMAQPWSLRYPLVDGQGNFGSPGNDPPAAMRYTEA
;
A
#
# COMPACT_ATOMS: atom_id res chain seq x y z
N GLU A 1 -0.57 14.13 -9.95
CA GLU A 1 -0.22 15.55 -10.16
C GLU A 1 0.91 15.57 -11.19
N VAL A 2 1.14 16.63 -11.97
CA VAL A 2 2.06 16.55 -13.14
C VAL A 2 3.52 16.25 -12.78
N ARG A 3 3.99 16.65 -11.59
CA ARG A 3 5.37 16.49 -11.14
C ARG A 3 5.67 15.09 -10.61
N ASP A 4 4.68 14.44 -10.00
CA ASP A 4 4.89 13.14 -9.33
C ASP A 4 4.01 12.00 -9.87
N GLY A 5 3.00 12.31 -10.68
CA GLY A 5 2.02 11.33 -11.17
C GLY A 5 1.05 10.79 -10.11
N LEU A 6 1.15 11.19 -8.85
CA LEU A 6 0.38 10.62 -7.74
C LEU A 6 -0.96 11.31 -7.53
N LYS A 7 -2.02 10.51 -7.32
CA LYS A 7 -3.26 11.00 -6.69
C LYS A 7 -3.06 11.10 -5.17
N PRO A 8 -3.88 11.89 -4.44
CA PRO A 8 -3.70 12.12 -3.00
C PRO A 8 -3.61 10.83 -2.16
N VAL A 9 -4.43 9.81 -2.43
CA VAL A 9 -4.39 8.55 -1.66
C VAL A 9 -3.05 7.81 -1.80
N HIS A 10 -2.49 7.70 -3.00
CA HIS A 10 -1.17 7.09 -3.23
C HIS A 10 -0.08 7.85 -2.46
N ARG A 11 -0.08 9.18 -2.56
CA ARG A 11 0.92 10.02 -1.89
C ARG A 11 0.86 9.86 -0.36
N ARG A 12 -0.34 9.78 0.20
CA ARG A 12 -0.56 9.61 1.64
C ARG A 12 -0.11 8.23 2.14
N VAL A 13 -0.43 7.16 1.40
CA VAL A 13 0.04 5.80 1.72
C VAL A 13 1.57 5.74 1.72
N LEU A 14 2.21 6.22 0.66
CA LEU A 14 3.67 6.21 0.56
C LEU A 14 4.34 7.05 1.65
N TYR A 15 3.76 8.22 1.97
CA TYR A 15 4.29 9.08 3.04
C TYR A 15 4.13 8.44 4.42
N ALA A 16 2.97 7.86 4.73
CA ALA A 16 2.72 7.14 5.98
C ALA A 16 3.70 5.97 6.19
N MET A 17 3.97 5.19 5.14
CA MET A 17 4.94 4.10 5.17
C MET A 17 6.37 4.61 5.38
N PHE A 18 6.73 5.68 4.65
CA PHE A 18 8.04 6.33 4.76
C PHE A 18 8.30 6.86 6.18
N ASP A 19 7.33 7.58 6.76
CA ASP A 19 7.41 8.20 8.09
C ASP A 19 7.39 7.14 9.22
N SER A 20 6.63 6.06 9.03
CA SER A 20 6.66 4.87 9.91
C SER A 20 7.98 4.09 9.85
N GLY A 21 8.86 4.42 8.90
CA GLY A 21 10.13 3.73 8.74
C GLY A 21 10.01 2.33 8.14
N PHE A 22 8.95 2.04 7.37
CA PHE A 22 8.82 0.83 6.57
C PHE A 22 9.69 0.98 5.32
N ARG A 23 10.94 0.54 5.45
CA ARG A 23 12.02 0.75 4.48
C ARG A 23 12.52 -0.58 3.94
N PRO A 24 13.09 -0.60 2.72
CA PRO A 24 13.55 -1.83 2.09
C PRO A 24 14.67 -2.57 2.84
N ASP A 25 15.40 -1.89 3.72
CA ASP A 25 16.48 -2.46 4.54
C ASP A 25 15.98 -3.09 5.86
N ARG A 26 14.66 -3.17 6.07
CA ARG A 26 14.03 -3.70 7.28
C ARG A 26 13.02 -4.78 6.92
N SER A 27 12.64 -5.61 7.90
CA SER A 27 11.55 -6.58 7.71
C SER A 27 10.24 -5.87 7.35
N HIS A 28 9.44 -6.49 6.50
CA HIS A 28 8.12 -5.99 6.13
C HIS A 28 7.24 -5.76 7.36
N ALA A 29 6.35 -4.77 7.30
CA ALA A 29 5.37 -4.50 8.32
C ALA A 29 4.03 -5.08 7.91
N LYS A 30 3.17 -5.45 8.86
CA LYS A 30 1.79 -5.84 8.52
C LYS A 30 1.10 -4.71 7.76
N SER A 31 0.44 -5.00 6.64
CA SER A 31 -0.25 -3.98 5.82
C SER A 31 -1.27 -3.19 6.63
N ALA A 32 -1.87 -3.82 7.65
CA ALA A 32 -2.75 -3.15 8.62
C ALA A 32 -2.10 -1.93 9.32
N ARG A 33 -0.78 -1.93 9.54
CA ARG A 33 -0.06 -0.77 10.12
C ARG A 33 -0.03 0.41 9.17
N SER A 34 0.35 0.18 7.91
CA SER A 34 0.36 1.21 6.86
C SER A 34 -1.03 1.79 6.60
N VAL A 35 -2.06 0.92 6.62
CA VAL A 35 -3.47 1.34 6.51
C VAL A 35 -3.87 2.21 7.70
N ALA A 36 -3.60 1.76 8.93
CA ALA A 36 -3.95 2.49 10.15
C ALA A 36 -3.26 3.86 10.21
N GLU A 37 -1.96 3.93 9.90
CA GLU A 37 -1.20 5.19 9.91
C GLU A 37 -1.75 6.20 8.89
N THR A 38 -2.06 5.72 7.69
CA THR A 38 -2.66 6.55 6.64
C THR A 38 -4.04 7.05 7.06
N MET A 39 -4.85 6.17 7.64
CA MET A 39 -6.22 6.47 8.06
C MET A 39 -6.25 7.47 9.21
N GLY A 40 -5.40 7.28 10.23
CA GLY A 40 -5.36 8.11 11.42
C GLY A 40 -4.88 9.53 11.16
N ASN A 41 -3.91 9.71 10.24
CA ASN A 41 -3.22 10.99 10.09
C ASN A 41 -3.57 11.75 8.79
N TYR A 42 -3.87 11.04 7.70
CA TYR A 42 -3.87 11.66 6.37
C TYR A 42 -5.14 11.42 5.54
N HIS A 43 -5.88 10.35 5.83
CA HIS A 43 -7.09 9.96 5.08
C HIS A 43 -8.16 9.35 6.01
N PRO A 44 -8.91 10.17 6.77
CA PRO A 44 -9.86 9.71 7.79
C PRO A 44 -11.18 9.23 7.18
N HIS A 45 -11.09 8.27 6.26
CA HIS A 45 -12.20 7.63 5.55
C HIS A 45 -12.02 6.11 5.56
N GLY A 46 -13.00 5.39 5.00
CA GLY A 46 -13.01 3.93 4.99
C GLY A 46 -11.71 3.30 4.48
N ASP A 47 -11.29 2.24 5.18
CA ASP A 47 -10.00 1.57 5.01
C ASP A 47 -9.80 0.94 3.62
N ALA A 48 -10.89 0.52 2.96
CA ALA A 48 -10.85 -0.17 1.67
C ALA A 48 -10.07 0.64 0.62
N SER A 49 -10.32 1.95 0.51
CA SER A 49 -9.63 2.80 -0.47
C SER A 49 -8.12 2.90 -0.21
N ILE A 50 -7.69 2.80 1.04
CA ILE A 50 -6.29 2.86 1.47
C ILE A 50 -5.63 1.51 1.17
N TYR A 51 -6.27 0.41 1.57
CA TYR A 51 -5.73 -0.92 1.35
C TYR A 51 -5.67 -1.28 -0.14
N ASP A 52 -6.71 -0.98 -0.92
CA ASP A 52 -6.72 -1.18 -2.37
C ASP A 52 -5.59 -0.40 -3.07
N THR A 53 -5.32 0.82 -2.60
CA THR A 53 -4.22 1.64 -3.09
C THR A 53 -2.87 0.99 -2.79
N LEU A 54 -2.64 0.54 -1.56
CA LEU A 54 -1.42 -0.16 -1.15
C LEU A 54 -1.22 -1.43 -1.99
N VAL A 55 -2.27 -2.26 -2.09
CA VAL A 55 -2.24 -3.50 -2.86
C VAL A 55 -1.90 -3.23 -4.33
N ARG A 56 -2.58 -2.26 -4.96
CA ARG A 56 -2.32 -1.93 -6.37
C ARG A 56 -0.87 -1.48 -6.61
N MET A 57 -0.26 -0.78 -5.64
CA MET A 57 1.13 -0.33 -5.74
C MET A 57 2.17 -1.47 -5.58
N ALA A 58 1.76 -2.62 -5.03
CA ALA A 58 2.59 -3.81 -4.87
C ALA A 58 2.49 -4.80 -6.04
N GLN A 59 1.49 -4.66 -6.91
CA GLN A 59 1.23 -5.62 -7.99
C GLN A 59 2.13 -5.35 -9.21
N PRO A 60 3.04 -6.29 -9.60
CA PRO A 60 3.99 -6.07 -10.70
C PRO A 60 3.34 -6.05 -12.09
N TRP A 61 2.12 -6.59 -12.24
CA TRP A 61 1.33 -6.45 -13.47
C TRP A 61 0.59 -5.12 -13.57
N SER A 62 0.43 -4.38 -12.46
CA SER A 62 -0.29 -3.10 -12.39
C SER A 62 0.64 -1.89 -12.56
N LEU A 63 1.89 -1.98 -12.11
CA LEU A 63 2.90 -0.93 -12.22
C LEU A 63 4.16 -1.44 -12.89
N ARG A 64 4.66 -0.68 -13.88
CA ARG A 64 5.94 -0.98 -14.52
C ARG A 64 7.12 -0.95 -13.55
N TYR A 65 7.04 -0.08 -12.54
CA TYR A 65 7.98 0.06 -11.43
C TYR A 65 7.16 0.12 -10.14
N PRO A 66 6.96 -1.00 -9.44
CA PRO A 66 6.24 -1.04 -8.16
C PRO A 66 6.84 -0.08 -7.13
N LEU A 67 5.99 0.52 -6.32
CA LEU A 67 6.38 1.49 -5.29
C LEU A 67 6.26 0.91 -3.87
N VAL A 68 5.61 -0.25 -3.75
CA VAL A 68 5.48 -1.02 -2.51
C VAL A 68 6.06 -2.41 -2.80
N ASP A 69 6.86 -2.93 -1.87
CA ASP A 69 7.28 -4.33 -1.86
C ASP A 69 6.32 -5.09 -0.95
N GLY A 70 5.68 -6.13 -1.47
CA GLY A 70 4.58 -6.83 -0.79
C GLY A 70 4.88 -8.30 -0.58
N GLN A 71 4.69 -8.78 0.65
CA GLN A 71 4.81 -10.19 1.01
C GLN A 71 3.44 -10.80 1.35
N GLY A 72 3.06 -11.85 0.62
CA GLY A 72 1.80 -12.58 0.80
C GLY A 72 0.91 -12.57 -0.45
N ASN A 73 -0.38 -12.85 -0.28
CA ASN A 73 -1.34 -12.84 -1.40
C ASN A 73 -1.86 -11.42 -1.68
N PHE A 74 -1.31 -10.77 -2.70
CA PHE A 74 -1.72 -9.46 -3.24
C PHE A 74 -2.65 -9.57 -4.47
N GLY A 75 -3.30 -10.72 -4.64
CA GLY A 75 -4.17 -11.04 -5.77
C GLY A 75 -3.39 -11.60 -6.95
N SER A 76 -4.05 -11.66 -8.10
CA SER A 76 -3.45 -12.06 -9.38
C SER A 76 -3.87 -11.10 -10.51
N PRO A 77 -3.29 -11.21 -11.72
CA PRO A 77 -3.80 -10.50 -12.90
C PRO A 77 -5.22 -10.92 -13.30
N GLY A 78 -5.73 -12.03 -12.77
CA GLY A 78 -7.08 -12.54 -12.98
C GLY A 78 -8.05 -12.03 -11.91
N ASN A 79 -8.90 -12.94 -11.41
CA ASN A 79 -9.97 -12.62 -10.46
C ASN A 79 -9.67 -13.09 -9.03
N ASP A 80 -8.43 -13.49 -8.73
CA ASP A 80 -8.07 -13.91 -7.37
C ASP A 80 -8.00 -12.66 -6.47
N PRO A 81 -8.84 -12.57 -5.43
CA PRO A 81 -8.82 -11.42 -4.55
C PRO A 81 -7.55 -11.40 -3.68
N PRO A 82 -7.03 -10.22 -3.35
CA PRO A 82 -6.00 -10.07 -2.33
C PRO A 82 -6.49 -10.61 -0.98
N ALA A 83 -5.57 -11.14 -0.19
CA ALA A 83 -5.88 -11.46 1.20
C ALA A 83 -6.16 -10.18 2.00
N ALA A 84 -6.85 -10.31 3.15
CA ALA A 84 -7.10 -9.17 4.04
C ALA A 84 -5.79 -8.58 4.61
N MET A 85 -5.79 -7.29 4.95
CA MET A 85 -4.61 -6.52 5.41
C MET A 85 -3.85 -7.07 6.62
N ARG A 86 -4.46 -7.98 7.39
CA ARG A 86 -3.80 -8.67 8.51
C ARG A 86 -2.93 -9.86 8.09
N TYR A 87 -3.12 -10.35 6.86
CA TYR A 87 -2.43 -11.52 6.30
C TYR A 87 -1.35 -11.16 5.28
N THR A 88 -1.24 -9.89 4.90
CA THR A 88 -0.20 -9.37 4.02
C THR A 88 0.77 -8.47 4.79
N GLU A 89 1.98 -8.34 4.27
CA GLU A 89 3.01 -7.43 4.77
C GLU A 89 3.53 -6.55 3.64
N ALA A 90 3.92 -5.32 3.96
CA ALA A 90 4.35 -4.25 3.05
C ALA A 90 5.28 -3.25 3.76
#